data_AF-A0AAW6P7K6-F1
#
_entry.id   AF-A0AAW6P7K6-F1
#
_cell.length_a   1.000
_cell.length_b   1.000
_cell.length_c   1.000
_cell.angle_alpha   90.00
_cell.angle_beta   90.00
_cell.angle_gamma   90.00
#
_symmetry.space_group_name_H-M   'P 1'
#
loop_
_entity.id
_entity.type
_entity.pdbx_description
1 polymer ?
#
loop_
_entity_poly.entity_id
_entity_poly.type
_entity_poly.pdbx_seq_one_letter_code
_entity_poly.pdbx_strand_id
1 'polypeptide(L)'
;MSGYGFVYVLTSPAMPGLYKVGATTRSPRQRAEELSRGTGVPHEFEVAFYAEVQEPFLWERRVHALLSGKRLSSSREFFYGPLIDIIHVVEGDGECLSYWDSDQATEARNPGMVWPEKPLWFEQNLHSAGYLERLRRVAQ
;
A
#
# COMPACT_ATOMS: atom_id res chain seq x y z
N MET A 1 17.47 10.54 -19.35
CA MET A 1 17.00 9.20 -19.74
C MET A 1 15.77 8.90 -18.91
N SER A 2 14.59 8.85 -19.54
CA SER A 2 13.36 8.44 -18.85
C SER A 2 13.34 6.91 -18.78
N GLY A 3 13.58 6.38 -17.59
CA GLY A 3 13.58 4.94 -17.32
C GLY A 3 12.26 4.47 -16.73
N TYR A 4 11.91 3.22 -16.98
CA TYR A 4 10.83 2.52 -16.28
C TYR A 4 11.31 2.03 -14.92
N GLY A 5 10.37 1.88 -14.00
CA GLY A 5 10.56 1.25 -12.70
C GLY A 5 9.23 1.17 -11.98
N PHE A 6 9.27 1.13 -10.67
CA PHE A 6 8.09 0.85 -9.85
C PHE A 6 7.89 1.91 -8.80
N VAL A 7 6.63 2.25 -8.55
CA VAL A 7 6.19 2.83 -7.27
C VAL A 7 5.49 1.73 -6.49
N TYR A 8 5.83 1.62 -5.22
CA TYR A 8 5.39 0.54 -4.35
C TYR A 8 4.79 1.08 -3.05
N VAL A 9 3.93 0.26 -2.46
CA VAL A 9 3.36 0.44 -1.12
C VAL A 9 3.85 -0.73 -0.27
N LEU A 10 4.58 -0.42 0.81
CA LEU A 10 5.00 -1.39 1.80
C LEU A 10 4.15 -1.30 3.05
N THR A 11 3.89 -2.46 3.63
CA THR A 11 3.17 -2.66 4.88
C THR A 11 4.07 -3.35 5.90
N SER A 12 3.71 -3.29 7.18
CA SER A 12 4.36 -4.07 8.23
C SER A 12 3.33 -4.39 9.31
N PRO A 13 3.26 -5.63 9.82
CA PRO A 13 2.39 -6.00 10.95
C PRO A 13 2.59 -5.13 12.20
N ALA A 14 3.79 -4.58 12.40
CA ALA A 14 4.09 -3.68 13.51
C ALA A 14 3.50 -2.26 13.33
N MET A 15 2.98 -1.92 12.14
CA MET A 15 2.45 -0.60 11.81
C MET A 15 1.11 -0.70 11.04
N PRO A 16 0.04 -1.27 11.64
CA PRO A 16 -1.25 -1.41 10.94
C PRO A 16 -1.86 -0.07 10.52
N GLY A 17 -2.32 0.02 9.28
CA GLY A 17 -2.91 1.24 8.73
C GLY A 17 -1.91 2.37 8.44
N LEU A 18 -0.61 2.07 8.50
CA LEU A 18 0.47 2.98 8.15
C LEU A 18 1.37 2.33 7.09
N TYR A 19 1.48 2.98 5.93
CA TYR A 19 2.17 2.41 4.78
C TYR A 19 3.35 3.27 4.35
N LYS A 20 4.44 2.64 3.93
CA LYS A 20 5.54 3.32 3.27
C LYS A 20 5.30 3.34 1.77
N VAL A 21 5.31 4.52 1.15
CA VAL A 21 5.25 4.64 -0.31
C VAL A 21 6.62 5.04 -0.82
N GLY A 22 7.16 4.28 -1.78
CA GLY A 22 8.48 4.56 -2.34
C GLY A 22 8.61 4.18 -3.82
N ALA A 23 9.73 4.55 -4.43
CA ALA A 23 10.09 4.19 -5.80
C ALA A 23 11.40 3.36 -5.90
N THR A 24 11.51 2.58 -6.98
CA THR A 24 12.73 1.84 -7.32
C THR A 24 12.81 1.57 -8.83
N THR A 25 14.01 1.44 -9.37
CA THR A 25 14.25 0.93 -10.73
C THR A 25 14.54 -0.57 -10.77
N ARG A 26 14.48 -1.23 -9.59
CA ARG A 26 14.68 -2.66 -9.39
C ARG A 26 13.39 -3.30 -8.85
N SER A 27 13.43 -4.57 -8.46
CA SER A 27 12.28 -5.24 -7.86
C SER A 27 11.79 -4.54 -6.57
N PRO A 28 10.49 -4.26 -6.41
CA PRO A 28 9.90 -3.80 -5.14
C PRO A 28 10.16 -4.76 -3.98
N ARG A 29 10.15 -6.08 -4.23
CA ARG A 29 10.44 -7.10 -3.22
C ARG A 29 11.86 -6.97 -2.68
N GLN A 30 12.84 -6.83 -3.58
CA GLN A 30 14.23 -6.61 -3.18
C GLN A 30 14.37 -5.35 -2.33
N ARG A 31 13.62 -4.28 -2.68
CA ARG A 31 13.63 -3.04 -1.91
C ARG A 31 12.99 -3.20 -0.53
N ALA A 32 11.90 -3.97 -0.41
CA ALA A 32 11.31 -4.31 0.87
C ALA A 32 12.31 -5.05 1.77
N GLU A 33 12.97 -6.09 1.24
CA GLU A 33 13.99 -6.88 1.96
C GLU A 33 15.18 -6.01 2.43
N GLU A 34 15.66 -5.10 1.59
CA GLU A 34 16.72 -4.15 1.97
C GLU A 34 16.31 -3.24 3.13
N LEU A 35 15.08 -2.69 3.07
CA LEU A 35 14.57 -1.78 4.10
C LEU A 35 14.31 -2.52 5.42
N SER A 36 13.85 -3.78 5.35
CA SER A 36 13.63 -4.64 6.52
C SER A 36 14.90 -4.88 7.35
N ARG A 37 16.09 -4.80 6.74
CA ARG A 37 17.38 -4.98 7.42
C ARG A 37 17.87 -3.71 8.15
N GLY A 38 17.15 -2.59 8.02
CA GLY A 38 17.50 -1.34 8.66
C GLY A 38 17.43 -1.42 10.19
N THR A 39 18.35 -0.74 10.87
CA THR A 39 18.30 -0.60 12.33
C THR A 39 17.05 0.19 12.74
N GLY A 40 16.35 -0.29 13.78
CA GLY A 40 15.11 0.35 14.27
C GLY A 40 13.85 0.01 13.49
N VAL A 41 13.89 -0.96 12.57
CA VAL A 41 12.69 -1.52 11.95
C VAL A 41 12.11 -2.61 12.87
N PRO A 42 10.90 -2.44 13.42
CA PRO A 42 10.35 -3.35 14.42
C PRO A 42 9.89 -4.70 13.84
N HIS A 43 9.54 -4.73 12.55
CA HIS A 43 9.15 -5.93 11.83
C HIS A 43 9.41 -5.74 10.34
N GLU A 44 9.68 -6.81 9.62
CA GLU A 44 9.93 -6.80 8.18
C GLU A 44 8.78 -6.13 7.40
N PHE A 45 9.15 -5.47 6.32
CA PHE A 45 8.25 -4.92 5.32
C PHE A 45 7.86 -5.98 4.28
N GLU A 46 6.60 -5.94 3.91
CA GLU A 46 6.05 -6.72 2.79
C GLU A 46 5.51 -5.76 1.73
N VAL A 47 5.53 -6.19 0.47
CA VAL A 47 4.95 -5.40 -0.63
C VAL A 47 3.44 -5.61 -0.62
N ALA A 48 2.69 -4.58 -0.24
CA ALA A 48 1.23 -4.58 -0.28
C ALA A 48 0.73 -4.36 -1.71
N PHE A 49 1.38 -3.47 -2.46
CA PHE A 49 1.03 -3.14 -3.84
C PHE A 49 2.25 -2.57 -4.57
N TYR A 50 2.27 -2.70 -5.90
CA TYR A 50 3.17 -1.93 -6.74
C TYR A 50 2.55 -1.67 -8.12
N ALA A 51 3.07 -0.64 -8.78
CA ALA A 51 2.74 -0.31 -10.16
C ALA A 51 4.01 0.02 -10.94
N GLU A 52 4.11 -0.46 -12.17
CA GLU A 52 5.14 -0.07 -13.13
C GLU A 52 4.77 1.26 -13.77
N VAL A 53 5.75 2.18 -13.79
CA VAL A 53 5.59 3.54 -14.28
C VAL A 53 6.84 4.02 -15.01
N GLN A 54 6.65 4.98 -15.91
CA GLN A 54 7.74 5.79 -16.44
C GLN A 54 8.15 6.85 -15.40
N GLU A 55 9.45 7.09 -15.25
CA GLU A 55 10.00 8.07 -14.29
C GLU A 55 9.52 7.85 -12.84
N PRO A 56 9.82 6.69 -12.22
CA PRO A 56 9.22 6.28 -10.93
C PRO A 56 9.45 7.28 -9.79
N PHE A 57 10.59 7.98 -9.75
CA PHE A 57 10.86 9.00 -8.73
C PHE A 57 10.08 10.31 -8.95
N LEU A 58 9.69 10.62 -10.19
CA LEU A 58 8.77 11.72 -10.46
C LEU A 58 7.36 11.33 -10.02
N TRP A 59 6.94 10.10 -10.34
CA TRP A 59 5.66 9.54 -9.93
C TRP A 59 5.51 9.50 -8.41
N GLU A 60 6.52 8.98 -7.70
CA GLU A 60 6.58 8.94 -6.23
C GLU A 60 6.38 10.33 -5.62
N ARG A 61 7.05 11.36 -6.14
CA ARG A 61 6.88 12.74 -5.66
C ARG A 61 5.46 13.25 -5.84
N ARG A 62 4.80 12.93 -6.96
CA ARG A 62 3.38 13.26 -7.19
C ARG A 62 2.48 12.55 -6.19
N VAL A 63 2.65 11.24 -6.01
CA VAL A 63 1.91 10.44 -5.03
C VAL A 63 2.09 11.01 -3.62
N HIS A 64 3.32 11.33 -3.24
CA HIS A 64 3.65 11.92 -1.94
C HIS A 64 2.98 13.27 -1.71
N ALA A 65 2.87 14.11 -2.75
CA ALA A 65 2.19 15.40 -2.67
C ALA A 65 0.68 15.21 -2.46
N LEU A 66 0.06 14.28 -3.20
CA LEU A 66 -1.36 13.94 -3.08
C LEU A 66 -1.70 13.33 -1.71
N LEU A 67 -0.78 12.53 -1.14
CA LEU A 67 -0.93 11.94 0.19
C LEU A 67 -0.45 12.85 1.34
N SER A 68 -0.08 14.10 1.08
CA SER A 68 0.52 15.00 2.09
C SER A 68 -0.32 15.15 3.36
N GLY A 69 -1.65 15.24 3.25
CA GLY A 69 -2.57 15.33 4.39
C GLY A 69 -2.65 14.06 5.25
N LYS A 70 -2.13 12.93 4.75
CA LYS A 70 -2.08 11.63 5.44
C LYS A 70 -0.67 11.29 5.93
N ARG A 71 0.32 12.15 5.69
CA ARG A 71 1.74 11.86 5.99
C ARG A 71 2.01 11.90 7.50
N LEU A 72 2.68 10.86 8.01
CA LEU A 72 3.05 10.73 9.42
C LEU A 72 3.98 11.86 9.90
N SER A 73 5.00 12.18 9.10
CA SER A 73 5.99 13.20 9.41
C SER A 73 6.57 13.76 8.13
N SER A 74 6.88 15.06 8.10
CA SER A 74 7.43 15.75 6.93
C SER A 74 8.71 15.09 6.39
N SER A 75 9.53 14.50 7.27
CA SER A 75 10.80 13.86 6.91
C SER A 75 10.68 12.36 6.55
N ARG A 76 9.48 11.79 6.61
CA ARG A 76 9.24 10.35 6.43
C ARG A 76 8.20 10.10 5.35
N GLU A 77 8.42 9.03 4.60
CA GLU A 77 7.58 8.64 3.46
C GLU A 77 6.52 7.61 3.90
N PHE A 78 5.89 7.88 5.05
CA PHE A 78 4.87 7.02 5.66
C PHE A 78 3.53 7.74 5.72
N PHE A 79 2.46 7.02 5.41
CA PHE A 79 1.13 7.60 5.18
C PHE A 79 0.05 6.74 5.84
N TYR A 80 -0.88 7.41 6.54
CA TYR A 80 -1.99 6.79 7.24
C TYR A 80 -3.21 6.60 6.34
N GLY A 81 -4.00 5.57 6.63
CA GLY A 81 -5.34 5.39 6.11
C GLY A 81 -5.56 4.01 5.50
N PRO A 82 -6.77 3.76 4.96
CA PRO A 82 -7.07 2.50 4.29
C PRO A 82 -6.14 2.25 3.11
N LEU A 83 -5.70 1.00 2.93
CA LEU A 83 -4.78 0.64 1.84
C LEU A 83 -5.36 1.03 0.46
N ILE A 84 -6.66 0.86 0.26
CA ILE A 84 -7.34 1.18 -1.00
C ILE A 84 -7.18 2.64 -1.42
N ASP A 85 -7.18 3.57 -0.46
CA ASP A 85 -6.99 4.99 -0.75
C ASP A 85 -5.57 5.27 -1.28
N ILE A 86 -4.58 4.56 -0.73
CA ILE A 86 -3.18 4.72 -1.14
C ILE A 86 -2.98 4.11 -2.52
N ILE A 87 -3.56 2.94 -2.77
CA ILE A 87 -3.54 2.27 -4.08
C ILE A 87 -4.13 3.20 -5.14
N HIS A 88 -5.31 3.78 -4.93
CA HIS A 88 -5.92 4.69 -5.91
C HIS A 88 -5.04 5.91 -6.22
N VAL A 89 -4.33 6.46 -5.23
CA VAL A 89 -3.42 7.58 -5.48
C VAL A 89 -2.17 7.12 -6.25
N VAL A 90 -1.66 5.92 -5.98
CA VAL A 90 -0.54 5.35 -6.76
C VAL A 90 -0.98 5.06 -8.20
N GLU A 91 -2.20 4.57 -8.40
CA GLU A 91 -2.75 4.29 -9.73
C GLU A 91 -3.05 5.56 -10.53
N GLY A 92 -3.38 6.65 -9.83
CA GLY A 92 -3.81 7.89 -10.45
C GLY A 92 -5.00 7.66 -11.39
N ASP A 93 -4.98 8.33 -12.54
CA ASP A 93 -6.03 8.21 -13.56
C ASP A 93 -5.79 7.04 -14.54
N GLY A 94 -5.10 5.97 -14.10
CA GLY A 94 -4.72 4.83 -14.94
C GLY A 94 -3.43 5.04 -15.75
N GLU A 95 -2.56 5.96 -15.30
CA GLU A 95 -1.28 6.25 -15.95
C GLU A 95 -0.18 5.22 -15.63
N CYS A 96 -0.52 4.17 -14.86
CA CYS A 96 0.40 3.09 -14.47
C CYS A 96 -0.16 1.71 -14.81
N LEU A 97 0.73 0.71 -14.87
CA LEU A 97 0.35 -0.68 -15.07
C LEU A 97 0.63 -1.48 -13.79
N SER A 98 -0.40 -2.14 -13.26
CA SER A 98 -0.23 -3.18 -12.23
C SER A 98 -0.85 -4.49 -12.72
N TYR A 99 -0.05 -5.55 -12.66
CA TYR A 99 -0.46 -6.92 -13.00
C TYR A 99 -0.53 -7.83 -11.77
N TRP A 100 -0.34 -7.27 -10.58
CA TRP A 100 -0.23 -8.03 -9.35
C TRP A 100 -0.79 -7.23 -8.17
N ASP A 101 -1.73 -7.86 -7.47
CA ASP A 101 -2.17 -7.43 -6.15
C ASP A 101 -1.71 -8.48 -5.13
N SER A 102 -1.27 -8.03 -3.95
CA SER A 102 -1.14 -8.91 -2.79
C SER A 102 -2.51 -9.35 -2.29
N ASP A 103 -2.55 -10.30 -1.35
CA ASP A 103 -3.77 -10.63 -0.61
C ASP A 103 -4.36 -9.38 0.06
N GLN A 104 -3.52 -8.50 0.62
CA GLN A 104 -3.99 -7.26 1.24
C GLN A 104 -4.58 -6.29 0.22
N ALA A 105 -3.96 -6.14 -0.96
CA ALA A 105 -4.50 -5.27 -2.01
C ALA A 105 -5.79 -5.84 -2.61
N THR A 106 -5.84 -7.15 -2.86
CA THR A 106 -7.05 -7.85 -3.31
C THR A 106 -8.20 -7.63 -2.33
N GLU A 107 -7.92 -7.82 -1.05
CA GLU A 107 -8.88 -7.63 0.04
C GLU A 107 -9.25 -6.14 0.23
N ALA A 108 -8.33 -5.19 0.00
CA ALA A 108 -8.62 -3.76 0.05
C ALA A 108 -9.57 -3.32 -1.08
N ARG A 109 -9.40 -3.87 -2.29
CA ARG A 109 -10.27 -3.59 -3.44
C ARG A 109 -11.63 -4.27 -3.32
N ASN A 110 -11.63 -5.51 -2.85
CA ASN A 110 -12.81 -6.36 -2.76
C ASN A 110 -12.87 -6.98 -1.35
N PRO A 111 -13.35 -6.24 -0.34
CA PRO A 111 -13.43 -6.76 1.02
C PRO A 111 -14.24 -8.05 1.13
N GLY A 112 -13.66 -9.07 1.76
CA GLY A 112 -14.19 -10.42 1.90
C GLY A 112 -13.80 -11.37 0.77
N MET A 113 -13.07 -10.92 -0.26
CA MET A 113 -12.66 -11.78 -1.38
C MET A 113 -11.59 -12.79 -0.99
N VAL A 114 -10.63 -12.41 -0.15
CA VAL A 114 -9.55 -13.30 0.30
C VAL A 114 -9.99 -14.08 1.52
N TRP A 115 -10.63 -13.41 2.48
CA TRP A 115 -11.13 -14.06 3.70
C TRP A 115 -12.56 -13.62 4.03
N PRO A 116 -13.59 -14.32 3.51
CA PRO A 116 -15.00 -13.96 3.68
C PRO A 116 -15.45 -13.80 5.15
N GLU A 117 -14.95 -14.66 6.05
CA GLU A 117 -15.32 -14.60 7.47
C GLU A 117 -14.68 -13.41 8.21
N LYS A 118 -13.59 -12.87 7.66
CA LYS A 118 -12.78 -11.84 8.28
C LYS A 118 -12.36 -10.77 7.26
N PRO A 119 -13.31 -9.99 6.73
CA PRO A 119 -12.99 -8.97 5.74
C PRO A 119 -12.05 -7.92 6.31
N LEU A 120 -11.15 -7.41 5.47
CA LEU A 120 -10.14 -6.40 5.81
C LEU A 120 -9.30 -6.80 7.04
N TRP A 121 -8.94 -8.09 7.13
CA TRP A 121 -8.27 -8.69 8.30
C TRP A 121 -7.01 -7.95 8.78
N PHE A 122 -6.34 -7.22 7.89
CA PHE A 122 -5.10 -6.48 8.17
C PHE A 122 -5.33 -5.04 8.64
N GLU A 123 -6.54 -4.49 8.48
CA GLU A 123 -6.85 -3.08 8.82
C GLU A 123 -8.19 -2.92 9.56
N GLN A 124 -8.68 -3.96 10.24
CA GLN A 124 -9.96 -3.89 10.98
C GLN A 124 -10.03 -2.72 11.97
N ASN A 125 -8.90 -2.31 12.53
CA ASN A 125 -8.81 -1.17 13.46
C ASN A 125 -9.14 0.18 12.82
N LEU A 126 -9.15 0.28 11.49
CA LEU A 126 -9.53 1.48 10.75
C LEU A 126 -11.04 1.57 10.45
N HIS A 127 -11.79 0.50 10.73
CA HIS A 127 -13.17 0.35 10.28
C HIS A 127 -14.14 0.12 11.44
N SER A 128 -15.36 0.65 11.31
CA SER A 128 -16.39 0.43 12.34
C SER A 128 -16.87 -1.02 12.34
N ALA A 129 -17.23 -1.54 13.52
CA ALA A 129 -17.77 -2.90 13.66
C ALA A 129 -19.01 -3.14 12.78
N GLY A 130 -19.90 -2.14 12.65
CA GLY A 130 -21.08 -2.23 11.80
C GLY A 130 -20.76 -2.31 10.31
N TYR A 131 -19.70 -1.63 9.85
CA TYR A 131 -19.22 -1.74 8.48
C TYR A 131 -18.66 -3.14 8.18
N LEU A 132 -17.78 -3.65 9.06
CA LEU A 132 -17.21 -5.00 8.91
C LEU A 132 -18.28 -6.09 8.94
N GLU A 133 -19.29 -5.94 9.79
CA GLU A 133 -20.42 -6.88 9.86
C GLU A 133 -21.27 -6.86 8.58
N ARG A 134 -21.46 -5.68 7.97
CA ARG A 134 -22.14 -5.59 6.67
C ARG A 134 -21.36 -6.31 5.58
N LEU A 135 -20.04 -6.17 5.55
CA LEU A 135 -19.19 -6.85 4.55
C LEU A 135 -19.30 -8.38 4.65
N ARG A 136 -19.27 -8.94 5.88
CA ARG A 136 -19.42 -10.39 6.09
C ARG A 136 -20.72 -10.95 5.51
N ARG A 137 -21.81 -10.19 5.60
CA ARG A 137 -23.12 -10.61 5.07
C ARG A 137 -23.22 -10.59 3.56
N VAL A 138 -22.39 -9.79 2.89
CA VAL A 138 -22.36 -9.69 1.41
C VAL A 138 -21.47 -10.77 0.80
N ALA A 139 -20.47 -11.26 1.55
CA ALA A 139 -19.56 -12.31 1.11
C ALA A 139 -20.12 -13.74 1.27
N GLN A 140 -21.27 -13.91 1.91
CA GLN A 140 -22.01 -15.18 2.09
C GLN A 140 -23.09 -15.34 1.03
#